data_AF-A0A0W8DBC9-F1
#
_entry.id   AF-A0A0W8DBC9-F1
#
_cell.length_a   1.000
_cell.length_b   1.000
_cell.length_c   1.000
_cell.angle_alpha   90.00
_cell.angle_beta   90.00
_cell.angle_gamma   90.00
#
_symmetry.space_group_name_H-M   'P 1'
#
loop_
_entity.id
_entity.type
_entity.pdbx_description
1 polymer ?
#
loop_
_entity_poly.entity_id
_entity_poly.type
_entity_poly.pdbx_seq_one_letter_code
_entity_poly.pdbx_strand_id
1 'polypeptide(L)'
;MPGSSDSHSVVGIPANIEDYTSGANMGDGFGGLESIFPVEHLSDAELRDVARLLGLDDGEGVSNSVLVPRGDCSEWPPRVFQDVVDSTRAKRELASLVRAFGCERLAARVFGTSTALHRAVKELREFQGQLNESALKNVKRVAELMIELDNVRSGFSILSNFWDDQFQLVRKQLDHKTSEHDRD
;
A
#
# COMPACT_ATOMS: atom_id res chain seq x y z
N MET A 1 13.85 0.19 19.43
CA MET A 1 14.23 0.77 18.12
C MET A 1 15.06 -0.26 17.37
N PRO A 2 14.51 -0.95 16.37
CA PRO A 2 15.31 -1.55 15.31
C PRO A 2 15.23 -0.64 14.07
N GLY A 3 16.40 -0.41 13.47
CA GLY A 3 16.60 0.53 12.39
C GLY A 3 15.84 0.16 11.13
N SER A 4 15.57 1.19 10.34
CA SER A 4 15.23 1.14 8.93
C SER A 4 16.34 0.37 8.18
N SER A 5 16.22 -0.94 8.08
CA SER A 5 17.02 -1.72 7.13
C SER A 5 16.44 -1.45 5.75
N ASP A 6 17.23 -0.82 4.88
CA ASP A 6 16.89 -0.69 3.47
C ASP A 6 16.47 -2.08 2.94
N SER A 7 15.27 -2.16 2.39
CA SER A 7 14.64 -3.36 1.81
C SER A 7 15.26 -3.74 0.46
N HIS A 8 16.57 -3.53 0.33
CA HIS A 8 17.34 -3.76 -0.86
C HIS A 8 18.60 -4.54 -0.48
N SER A 9 18.76 -5.72 -1.05
CA SER A 9 20.01 -6.45 -0.97
C SER A 9 20.52 -6.75 -2.37
N VAL A 10 21.75 -7.24 -2.43
CA VAL A 10 22.38 -7.63 -3.67
C VAL A 10 22.80 -9.08 -3.54
N VAL A 11 22.55 -9.88 -4.58
CA VAL A 11 22.86 -11.31 -4.61
C VAL A 11 23.63 -11.64 -5.89
N GLY A 12 24.54 -12.61 -5.80
CA GLY A 12 25.19 -13.19 -6.97
C GLY A 12 24.25 -14.20 -7.65
N ILE A 13 24.14 -14.11 -8.97
CA ILE A 13 23.46 -15.11 -9.81
C ILE A 13 24.42 -15.60 -10.89
N PRO A 14 24.31 -16.85 -11.37
CA PRO A 14 25.19 -17.34 -12.43
C PRO A 14 25.20 -16.41 -13.65
N ALA A 15 26.39 -15.94 -14.03
CA ALA A 15 26.54 -15.00 -15.13
C ALA A 15 26.23 -15.66 -16.47
N ASN A 16 25.66 -14.89 -17.40
CA ASN A 16 25.39 -15.31 -18.76
C ASN A 16 25.99 -14.33 -19.79
N ILE A 17 25.90 -14.70 -21.07
CA ILE A 17 26.46 -13.90 -22.17
C ILE A 17 25.77 -12.53 -22.34
N GLU A 18 24.48 -12.43 -22.04
CA GLU A 18 23.72 -11.17 -22.06
C GLU A 18 24.28 -10.21 -21.01
N ASP A 19 24.53 -10.70 -19.79
CA ASP A 19 25.09 -9.91 -18.69
C ASP A 19 26.46 -9.32 -19.11
N TYR A 20 27.28 -10.10 -19.82
CA TYR A 20 28.57 -9.66 -20.34
C TYR A 20 28.40 -8.56 -21.39
N THR A 21 27.50 -8.76 -22.35
CA THR A 21 27.23 -7.75 -23.39
C THR A 21 26.62 -6.46 -22.85
N SER A 22 25.87 -6.54 -21.75
CA SER A 22 25.30 -5.37 -21.07
C SER A 22 26.29 -4.63 -20.15
N GLY A 23 27.49 -5.17 -19.93
CA GLY A 23 28.45 -4.61 -18.99
C GLY A 23 28.00 -4.71 -17.53
N ALA A 24 27.26 -5.76 -17.17
CA ALA A 24 26.81 -5.97 -15.80
C ALA A 24 28.01 -6.17 -14.86
N ASN A 25 27.87 -5.76 -13.59
CA ASN A 25 28.87 -6.04 -12.58
C ASN A 25 28.94 -7.55 -12.32
N MET A 26 30.15 -8.11 -12.35
CA MET A 26 30.40 -9.54 -12.17
C MET A 26 31.51 -9.78 -11.15
N GLY A 27 31.49 -10.95 -10.53
CA GLY A 27 32.50 -11.42 -9.60
C GLY A 27 32.50 -12.94 -9.47
N ASP A 28 33.52 -13.49 -8.82
CA ASP A 28 33.59 -14.93 -8.55
C ASP A 28 32.62 -15.31 -7.42
N GLY A 29 31.84 -16.37 -7.63
CA GLY A 29 30.89 -16.91 -6.67
C GLY A 29 30.97 -18.43 -6.54
N PHE A 30 29.89 -19.05 -6.05
CA PHE A 30 29.91 -20.44 -5.57
C PHE A 30 30.21 -21.47 -6.68
N GLY A 31 29.77 -21.21 -7.91
CA GLY A 31 29.90 -22.13 -9.04
C GLY A 31 30.71 -21.60 -10.22
N GLY A 32 31.38 -20.44 -10.06
CA GLY A 32 32.06 -19.72 -11.14
C GLY A 32 31.67 -18.24 -11.17
N LEU A 33 31.72 -17.64 -12.35
CA LEU A 33 31.42 -16.22 -12.53
C LEU A 33 29.93 -15.93 -12.29
N GLU A 34 29.65 -14.96 -11.43
CA GLU A 34 28.31 -14.50 -11.08
C GLU A 34 28.12 -13.04 -11.48
N SER A 35 26.90 -12.68 -11.88
CA SER A 35 26.46 -11.31 -12.07
C SER A 35 25.76 -10.81 -10.79
N ILE A 36 26.01 -9.55 -10.46
CA ILE A 36 25.45 -8.87 -9.30
C ILE A 36 24.01 -8.44 -9.60
N PHE A 37 23.05 -9.04 -8.89
CA PHE A 37 21.62 -8.80 -9.09
C PHE A 37 20.99 -8.08 -7.88
N PRO A 38 20.33 -6.93 -8.08
CA PRO A 38 19.63 -6.23 -7.00
C PRO A 38 18.28 -6.93 -6.68
N VAL A 39 18.01 -7.13 -5.40
CA VAL A 39 16.79 -7.76 -4.90
C VAL A 39 16.09 -6.81 -3.94
N GLU A 40 14.79 -6.63 -4.16
CA GLU A 40 13.92 -5.88 -3.26
C GLU A 40 13.15 -6.88 -2.39
N HIS A 41 13.23 -6.71 -1.08
CA HIS A 41 12.62 -7.62 -0.12
C HIS A 41 11.35 -7.01 0.46
N LEU A 42 10.38 -7.87 0.75
CA LEU A 42 9.19 -7.45 1.49
C LEU A 42 9.60 -7.07 2.92
N SER A 43 9.26 -5.85 3.33
CA SER A 43 9.33 -5.42 4.72
C SER A 43 8.32 -6.19 5.59
N ASP A 44 8.53 -6.23 6.91
CA ASP A 44 7.58 -6.86 7.85
C ASP A 44 6.16 -6.32 7.70
N ALA A 45 6.03 -5.04 7.37
CA ALA A 45 4.74 -4.43 7.11
C ALA A 45 4.12 -4.99 5.83
N GLU A 46 4.88 -5.09 4.75
CA GLU A 46 4.39 -5.63 3.47
C GLU A 46 4.09 -7.13 3.57
N LEU A 47 4.85 -7.89 4.36
CA LEU A 47 4.55 -9.30 4.65
C LEU A 47 3.19 -9.47 5.33
N ARG A 48 2.84 -8.59 6.28
CA ARG A 48 1.50 -8.57 6.90
C ARG A 48 0.40 -8.21 5.89
N ASP A 49 0.69 -7.35 4.93
CA ASP A 49 -0.30 -7.01 3.89
C ASP A 49 -0.50 -8.17 2.94
N VAL A 50 0.57 -8.85 2.55
CA VAL A 50 0.50 -10.07 1.75
C VAL A 50 -0.24 -11.18 2.50
N ALA A 51 -0.01 -11.36 3.80
CA ALA A 51 -0.77 -12.28 4.64
C ALA A 51 -2.28 -12.03 4.52
N ARG A 52 -2.67 -10.77 4.72
CA ARG A 52 -4.06 -10.32 4.65
C ARG A 52 -4.66 -10.51 3.26
N LEU A 53 -3.90 -10.26 2.19
CA LEU A 53 -4.34 -10.50 0.81
C LEU A 53 -4.52 -11.98 0.49
N LEU A 54 -3.71 -12.85 1.08
CA LEU A 54 -3.78 -14.30 0.91
C LEU A 54 -4.82 -14.96 1.83
N GLY A 55 -5.48 -14.18 2.71
CA GLY A 55 -6.40 -14.71 3.70
C GLY A 55 -5.72 -15.58 4.76
N LEU A 56 -4.42 -15.39 4.97
CA LEU A 56 -3.65 -16.05 6.02
C LEU A 56 -3.83 -15.28 7.33
N ASP A 57 -4.09 -15.98 8.42
CA ASP A 57 -4.15 -15.37 9.75
C ASP A 57 -2.78 -14.75 10.12
N ASP A 58 -2.77 -13.72 10.97
CA ASP A 58 -1.59 -12.90 11.37
C ASP A 58 -0.42 -13.69 12.05
N GLY A 59 -0.44 -15.03 12.00
CA GLY A 59 0.65 -15.91 12.43
C GLY A 59 0.89 -17.12 11.51
N GLU A 60 0.12 -17.29 10.44
CA GLU A 60 0.20 -18.48 9.58
C GLU A 60 1.07 -18.23 8.35
N GLY A 61 2.36 -18.54 8.49
CA GLY A 61 3.16 -19.07 7.38
C GLY A 61 3.28 -18.25 6.10
N VAL A 62 3.23 -16.91 6.14
CA VAL A 62 3.58 -16.09 4.95
C VAL A 62 4.94 -16.52 4.38
N SER A 63 5.88 -16.87 5.25
CA SER A 63 7.20 -17.42 4.90
C SER A 63 7.16 -18.79 4.19
N ASN A 64 6.05 -19.51 4.26
CA ASN A 64 5.83 -20.75 3.50
C ASN A 64 5.29 -20.47 2.08
N SER A 65 4.71 -19.30 1.87
CA SER A 65 4.09 -18.90 0.60
C SER A 65 4.95 -17.93 -0.20
N VAL A 66 5.83 -17.18 0.47
CA VAL A 66 6.63 -16.11 -0.11
C VAL A 66 8.08 -16.23 0.34
N LEU A 67 8.99 -15.82 -0.53
CA LEU A 67 10.42 -15.75 -0.23
C LEU A 67 10.66 -14.66 0.81
N VAL A 68 11.17 -15.07 1.97
CA VAL A 68 11.60 -14.16 3.03
C VAL A 68 13.12 -14.35 3.22
N PRO A 69 13.92 -13.28 3.24
CA PRO A 69 15.34 -13.37 3.55
C PRO A 69 15.58 -14.07 4.87
N ARG A 70 16.65 -14.85 4.94
CA ARG A 70 17.07 -15.46 6.20
C ARG A 70 17.42 -14.37 7.21
N GLY A 71 16.75 -14.39 8.37
CA GLY A 71 16.89 -13.36 9.41
C GLY A 71 18.24 -13.35 10.11
N ASP A 72 19.01 -14.44 10.01
CA ASP A 72 20.42 -14.49 10.38
C ASP A 72 21.27 -14.09 9.17
N CYS A 73 21.46 -12.78 8.95
CA CYS A 73 22.36 -12.23 7.93
C CYS A 73 23.84 -12.65 8.08
N SER A 74 24.16 -13.65 8.90
CA SER A 74 25.46 -14.30 8.88
C SER A 74 25.56 -15.12 7.61
N GLU A 75 26.48 -14.71 6.74
CA GLU A 75 26.95 -15.55 5.65
C GLU A 75 27.31 -16.92 6.21
N TRP A 76 26.83 -17.99 5.57
CA TRP A 76 27.17 -19.33 5.98
C TRP A 76 28.67 -19.53 5.81
N PRO A 77 29.37 -20.15 6.78
CA PRO A 77 30.72 -20.61 6.54
C PRO A 77 30.73 -21.46 5.26
N PRO A 78 31.71 -21.32 4.36
CA PRO A 78 31.68 -21.95 3.02
C PRO A 78 31.39 -23.46 3.06
N ARG A 79 31.89 -24.17 4.09
CA ARG A 79 31.63 -25.61 4.29
C ARG A 79 30.17 -25.90 4.61
N VAL A 80 29.56 -25.12 5.49
CA VAL A 80 28.14 -25.27 5.86
C VAL A 80 27.26 -24.97 4.65
N PHE A 81 27.62 -23.96 3.87
CA PHE A 81 26.92 -23.65 2.63
C PHE A 81 26.99 -24.80 1.63
N GLN A 82 28.19 -25.35 1.40
CA GLN A 82 28.39 -26.51 0.54
C GLN A 82 27.56 -27.71 1.02
N ASP A 83 27.60 -28.05 2.31
CA ASP A 83 26.86 -29.19 2.87
C ASP A 83 25.34 -29.05 2.68
N VAL A 84 24.80 -27.83 2.81
CA VAL A 84 23.38 -27.57 2.57
C VAL A 84 23.03 -27.71 1.10
N VAL A 85 23.82 -27.13 0.19
CA VAL A 85 23.63 -27.26 -1.26
C VAL A 85 23.74 -28.72 -1.69
N ASP A 86 24.65 -29.47 -1.08
CA ASP A 86 24.85 -30.89 -1.37
C ASP A 86 23.81 -31.82 -0.74
N SER A 87 23.02 -31.31 0.20
CA SER A 87 21.99 -32.09 0.88
C SER A 87 20.95 -32.63 -0.09
N THR A 88 20.49 -33.86 0.17
CA THR A 88 19.42 -34.47 -0.62
C THR A 88 18.12 -33.67 -0.56
N ARG A 89 17.89 -32.95 0.55
CA ARG A 89 16.73 -32.08 0.72
C ARG A 89 16.77 -30.91 -0.26
N ALA A 90 17.85 -30.13 -0.27
CA ALA A 90 17.99 -29.00 -1.17
C ALA A 90 17.93 -29.44 -2.65
N LYS A 91 18.58 -30.56 -2.98
CA LYS A 91 18.53 -31.15 -4.33
C LYS A 91 17.10 -31.53 -4.75
N ARG A 92 16.25 -32.04 -3.85
CA ARG A 92 14.84 -32.37 -4.15
C ARG A 92 13.97 -31.15 -4.40
N GLU A 93 14.14 -30.09 -3.60
CA GLU A 93 13.45 -28.82 -3.81
C GLU A 93 13.84 -28.21 -5.17
N LEU A 94 15.16 -28.12 -5.44
CA LEU A 94 15.67 -27.59 -6.70
C LEU A 94 15.21 -28.42 -7.90
N ALA A 95 15.23 -29.76 -7.81
CA ALA A 95 14.77 -30.62 -8.90
C ALA A 95 13.30 -30.36 -9.27
N SER A 96 12.45 -30.06 -8.30
CA SER A 96 11.04 -29.72 -8.52
C SER A 96 10.91 -28.39 -9.29
N LEU A 97 11.69 -27.38 -8.89
CA LEU A 97 11.73 -26.09 -9.58
C LEU A 97 12.27 -26.22 -11.01
N VAL A 98 13.38 -26.92 -11.20
CA VAL A 98 13.99 -27.12 -12.53
C VAL A 98 13.05 -27.90 -13.44
N ARG A 99 12.34 -28.90 -12.92
CA ARG A 99 11.35 -29.66 -13.71
C ARG A 99 10.19 -28.78 -14.18
N ALA A 100 9.75 -27.83 -13.37
CA ALA A 100 8.60 -26.97 -13.68
C ALA A 100 8.98 -25.74 -14.52
N PHE A 101 10.14 -25.14 -14.25
CA PHE A 101 10.51 -23.80 -14.74
C PHE A 101 11.85 -23.76 -15.50
N GLY A 102 12.55 -24.88 -15.66
CA GLY A 102 13.91 -24.91 -16.21
C GLY A 102 14.96 -24.35 -15.24
N CYS A 103 16.24 -24.54 -15.57
CA CYS A 103 17.36 -24.01 -14.78
C CYS A 103 17.94 -22.71 -15.35
N GLU A 104 17.65 -22.38 -16.60
CA GLU A 104 18.22 -21.23 -17.28
C GLU A 104 17.77 -19.96 -16.59
N ARG A 105 18.67 -19.14 -16.04
CA ARG A 105 18.34 -17.90 -15.32
C ARG A 105 17.31 -18.07 -14.20
N LEU A 106 17.21 -19.26 -13.60
CA LEU A 106 16.22 -19.56 -12.57
C LEU A 106 16.37 -18.63 -11.35
N ALA A 107 17.60 -18.39 -10.88
CA ALA A 107 17.86 -17.49 -9.77
C ALA A 107 17.34 -16.07 -10.05
N ALA A 108 17.65 -15.52 -11.23
CA ALA A 108 17.15 -14.20 -11.65
C ALA A 108 15.62 -14.13 -11.69
N ARG A 109 14.95 -15.17 -12.17
CA ARG A 109 13.48 -15.24 -12.17
C ARG A 109 12.92 -15.29 -10.75
N VAL A 110 13.48 -16.13 -9.88
CA VAL A 110 13.03 -16.27 -8.48
C VAL A 110 13.16 -14.94 -7.74
N PHE A 111 14.34 -14.32 -7.77
CA PHE A 111 14.54 -13.00 -7.17
C PHE A 111 13.68 -11.92 -7.84
N GLY A 112 13.57 -11.96 -9.17
CA GLY A 112 12.72 -11.05 -9.94
C GLY A 112 11.24 -11.13 -9.54
N THR A 113 10.71 -12.33 -9.28
CA THR A 113 9.33 -12.49 -8.79
C THR A 113 9.13 -11.93 -7.39
N SER A 114 10.12 -12.09 -6.50
CA SER A 114 10.10 -11.47 -5.17
C SER A 114 10.08 -9.94 -5.27
N THR A 115 10.98 -9.38 -6.08
CA THR A 115 11.04 -7.94 -6.35
C THR A 115 9.73 -7.42 -6.97
N ALA A 116 9.16 -8.15 -7.94
CA ALA A 116 7.90 -7.77 -8.56
C ALA A 116 6.73 -7.76 -7.54
N LEU A 117 6.71 -8.74 -6.64
CA LEU A 117 5.73 -8.79 -5.55
C LEU A 117 5.90 -7.61 -4.59
N HIS A 118 7.12 -7.28 -4.18
CA HIS A 118 7.41 -6.09 -3.37
C HIS A 118 6.86 -4.81 -4.02
N ARG A 119 7.16 -4.59 -5.31
CA ARG A 119 6.66 -3.41 -6.05
C ARG A 119 5.14 -3.37 -6.13
N ALA A 120 4.50 -4.50 -6.41
CA ALA A 120 3.04 -4.58 -6.49
C ALA A 120 2.37 -4.25 -5.15
N VAL A 121 2.91 -4.75 -4.04
CA VAL A 121 2.40 -4.46 -2.69
C VAL A 121 2.62 -2.98 -2.34
N LYS A 122 3.78 -2.43 -2.70
CA LYS A 122 4.08 -1.02 -2.50
C LYS A 122 3.13 -0.11 -3.28
N GLU A 123 2.90 -0.38 -4.56
CA GLU A 123 1.94 0.37 -5.38
C GLU A 123 0.52 0.28 -4.81
N LEU A 124 0.10 -0.90 -4.35
CA LEU A 124 -1.21 -1.08 -3.72
C LEU A 124 -1.34 -0.22 -2.46
N ARG A 125 -0.30 -0.14 -1.63
CA ARG A 125 -0.28 0.72 -0.44
C ARG A 125 -0.40 2.19 -0.78
N GLU A 126 0.36 2.64 -1.76
CA GLU A 126 0.33 4.03 -2.22
C GLU A 126 -1.06 4.39 -2.75
N PHE A 127 -1.66 3.50 -3.55
CA PHE A 127 -3.02 3.67 -4.07
C PHE A 127 -4.07 3.73 -2.95
N GLN A 128 -4.00 2.82 -1.97
CA GLN A 128 -4.87 2.85 -0.79
C GLN A 128 -4.70 4.13 0.04
N GLY A 129 -3.46 4.62 0.19
CA GLY A 129 -3.16 5.89 0.84
C GLY A 129 -3.83 7.08 0.15
N GLN A 130 -3.71 7.16 -1.18
CA GLN A 130 -4.34 8.21 -1.98
C GLN A 130 -5.87 8.16 -1.90
N LEU A 131 -6.46 6.97 -1.97
CA LEU A 131 -7.91 6.80 -1.81
C LEU A 131 -8.39 7.29 -0.44
N ASN A 132 -7.72 6.89 0.64
CA ASN A 132 -8.07 7.31 2.00
C ASN A 132 -7.96 8.83 2.18
N GLU A 133 -6.91 9.46 1.64
CA GLU A 133 -6.75 10.92 1.68
C GLU A 133 -7.87 11.63 0.90
N SER A 134 -8.21 11.11 -0.28
CA SER A 134 -9.30 11.67 -1.10
C SER A 134 -10.66 11.54 -0.41
N ALA A 135 -10.94 10.39 0.21
CA ALA A 135 -12.16 10.16 0.98
C ALA A 135 -12.26 11.12 2.16
N LEU A 136 -11.16 11.33 2.90
CA LEU A 136 -11.12 12.26 4.03
C LEU A 136 -11.37 13.72 3.58
N LYS A 137 -10.77 14.15 2.46
CA LYS A 137 -11.04 15.47 1.87
C LYS A 137 -12.50 15.65 1.49
N ASN A 138 -13.12 14.64 0.89
CA ASN A 138 -14.53 14.66 0.53
C ASN A 138 -15.43 14.76 1.76
N VAL A 139 -15.16 13.98 2.81
CA VAL A 139 -15.90 14.06 4.08
C VAL A 139 -15.79 15.46 4.70
N LYS A 140 -14.60 16.05 4.72
CA LYS A 140 -14.39 17.41 5.23
C LYS A 140 -15.18 18.46 4.43
N ARG A 141 -15.14 18.39 3.10
CA ARG A 141 -15.91 19.29 2.23
C ARG A 141 -17.42 19.15 2.46
N VAL A 142 -17.92 17.92 2.63
CA VAL A 142 -19.34 17.71 2.96
C VAL A 142 -19.69 18.34 4.29
N ALA A 143 -18.85 18.20 5.33
CA ALA A 143 -19.08 18.84 6.62
C ALA A 143 -19.10 20.38 6.51
N GLU A 144 -18.18 20.97 5.74
CA GLU A 144 -18.16 22.42 5.47
C GLU A 144 -19.46 22.87 4.77
N LEU A 145 -19.90 22.16 3.74
CA LEU A 145 -21.16 22.44 3.04
C LEU A 145 -22.38 22.29 3.95
N MET A 146 -22.37 21.35 4.90
CA MET A 146 -23.45 21.20 5.88
C MET A 146 -23.52 22.40 6.84
N ILE A 147 -22.37 22.94 7.25
CA ILE A 147 -22.31 24.16 8.07
C ILE A 147 -22.84 25.37 7.29
N GLU A 148 -22.42 25.52 6.03
CA GLU A 148 -22.93 26.60 5.16
C GLU A 148 -24.44 26.49 4.95
N LEU A 149 -24.94 25.28 4.70
CA LEU A 149 -26.38 25.03 4.57
C LEU A 149 -27.16 25.41 5.83
N ASP A 150 -26.62 25.08 7.02
CA ASP A 150 -27.26 25.44 8.29
C ASP A 150 -27.29 26.95 8.52
N ASN A 151 -26.19 27.64 8.21
CA ASN A 151 -26.10 29.10 8.27
C ASN A 151 -27.11 29.77 7.33
N VAL A 152 -27.22 29.29 6.08
CA VAL A 152 -28.20 29.81 5.11
C VAL A 152 -29.62 29.58 5.60
N ARG A 153 -29.92 28.38 6.12
CA ARG A 153 -31.24 28.05 6.67
C ARG A 153 -31.60 28.95 7.86
N SER A 154 -30.65 29.20 8.75
CA SER A 154 -30.81 30.09 9.89
C SER A 154 -31.09 31.53 9.43
N GLY A 155 -30.28 32.05 8.49
CA GLY A 155 -30.49 33.39 7.93
C GLY A 155 -31.84 33.55 7.22
N PHE A 156 -32.27 32.54 6.48
CA PHE A 156 -33.60 32.52 5.86
C PHE A 156 -34.71 32.55 6.91
N SER A 157 -34.59 31.79 8.00
CA SER A 157 -35.56 31.78 9.08
C SER A 157 -35.67 33.16 9.76
N ILE A 158 -34.55 33.83 10.00
CA ILE A 158 -34.53 35.19 10.57
C ILE A 158 -35.27 36.16 9.65
N LEU A 159 -34.96 36.13 8.35
CA LEU A 159 -35.58 37.02 7.37
C LEU A 159 -37.09 36.74 7.23
N SER A 160 -37.48 35.46 7.20
CA SER A 160 -38.88 35.06 7.16
C SER A 160 -39.65 35.58 8.37
N ASN A 161 -39.09 35.42 9.58
CA ASN A 161 -39.72 35.92 10.80
C ASN A 161 -39.84 37.45 10.80
N PHE A 162 -38.82 38.16 10.35
CA PHE A 162 -38.85 39.62 10.22
C PHE A 162 -40.00 40.09 9.31
N TRP A 163 -40.14 39.47 8.13
CA TRP A 163 -41.21 39.85 7.21
C TRP A 163 -42.60 39.49 7.75
N ASP A 164 -42.74 38.34 8.42
CA ASP A 164 -44.01 37.97 9.06
C ASP A 164 -44.42 39.00 10.12
N ASP A 165 -43.48 39.45 10.96
CA ASP A 165 -43.71 40.51 11.94
C ASP A 165 -44.13 41.84 11.27
N GLN A 166 -43.48 42.23 10.17
CA GLN A 166 -43.85 43.44 9.41
C GLN A 166 -45.27 43.33 8.82
N PHE A 167 -45.62 42.18 8.23
CA PHE A 167 -46.97 41.96 7.70
C PHE A 167 -48.02 42.00 8.80
N GLN A 168 -47.75 41.40 9.96
CA GLN A 168 -48.65 41.45 11.11
C GLN A 168 -48.84 42.87 11.63
N LEU A 169 -47.77 43.68 11.66
CA LEU A 169 -47.84 45.08 12.07
C LEU A 169 -48.73 45.90 11.13
N VAL A 170 -48.50 45.78 9.81
CA VAL A 170 -49.30 46.47 8.79
C VAL A 170 -50.76 46.04 8.86
N ARG A 171 -51.03 44.74 9.05
CA ARG A 171 -52.39 44.22 9.19
C ARG A 171 -53.10 44.83 10.41
N LYS A 172 -52.44 44.87 11.58
CA LYS A 172 -53.01 45.49 12.79
C LYS A 172 -53.31 46.98 12.60
N GLN A 173 -52.44 47.71 11.90
CA GLN A 173 -52.69 49.13 11.59
C GLN A 173 -53.90 49.31 10.66
N LEU A 174 -54.10 48.41 9.71
CA LEU A 174 -55.25 48.43 8.80
C LEU A 174 -56.56 48.11 9.55
N ASP A 175 -56.54 47.09 10.41
CA ASP A 175 -57.68 46.69 11.25
C ASP A 175 -58.08 47.81 12.23
N HIS A 176 -57.10 48.53 12.78
CA HIS A 176 -57.36 49.67 13.65
C HIS A 176 -58.02 50.84 12.90
N LYS A 177 -57.52 51.18 11.70
CA LYS A 177 -58.10 52.25 10.86
C LYS A 177 -59.51 51.92 10.38
N THR A 178 -59.78 50.66 10.03
CA THR A 178 -61.13 50.22 9.64
C THR A 178 -62.10 50.26 10.82
N SER A 179 -61.66 49.92 12.04
CA SER A 179 -62.49 50.05 13.25
C SER A 179 -62.75 51.50 13.68
N GLU A 180 -61.84 52.44 13.41
CA GLU A 180 -62.09 53.88 13.62
C GLU A 180 -63.07 54.43 12.58
N HIS A 181 -62.99 53.97 11.32
CA HIS A 181 -63.89 54.40 10.26
C HIS A 181 -65.34 53.89 10.43
N ASP A 182 -65.54 52.72 11.04
CA ASP A 182 -66.88 52.17 11.35
C ASP A 182 -67.54 52.82 12.60
N ARG A 183 -66.85 53.73 13.31
CA ARG A 183 -67.37 54.43 14.50
C ARG A 183 -67.85 55.86 14.23
N ASP A 184 -67.58 56.40 13.04
CA ASP A 184 -68.12 57.67 12.53
C ASP A 184 -69.40 57.44 11.71
#